data_AF-A0A3B8X6P5-F1
#
_entry.id   AF-A0A3B8X6P5-F1
#
_cell.length_a   1.000
_cell.length_b   1.000
_cell.length_c   1.000
_cell.angle_alpha   90.00
_cell.angle_beta   90.00
_cell.angle_gamma   90.00
#
_symmetry.space_group_name_H-M   'P 1'
#
loop_
_entity.id
_entity.type
_entity.pdbx_description
1 polymer ?
#
loop_
_entity_poly.entity_id
_entity_poly.type
_entity_poly.pdbx_seq_one_letter_code
_entity_poly.pdbx_strand_id
1 'polypeptide(L)'
;TEAVRAEYAGSYMVERPFQDAVGSLKMIAGTAYMIRADILREVGWGTSLTEDWELTLKLYARGYKVAYTPWAETPAECVSTFARLARQRMRWAEGHTFNVRKWFLPV
;
A
#
# COMPACT_ATOMS: atom_id res chain seq x y z
N THR A 1 7.67 -20.45 5.51
CA THR A 1 6.29 -20.15 5.05
C THR A 1 5.43 -19.58 6.16
N GLU A 2 5.45 -20.12 7.39
CA GLU A 2 4.67 -19.57 8.51
C GLU A 2 5.18 -18.23 9.04
N ALA A 3 6.50 -18.04 9.18
CA ALA A 3 7.06 -16.77 9.66
C ALA A 3 6.68 -15.58 8.76
N VAL A 4 6.67 -15.77 7.44
CA VAL A 4 6.25 -14.73 6.47
C VAL A 4 4.76 -14.43 6.62
N ARG A 5 3.93 -15.45 6.84
CA ARG A 5 2.50 -15.26 7.09
C ARG A 5 2.24 -14.50 8.39
N ALA A 6 2.98 -14.84 9.45
CA ALA A 6 2.89 -14.15 10.74
C ALA A 6 3.32 -12.68 10.64
N GLU A 7 4.39 -12.38 9.88
CA GLU A 7 4.83 -11.00 9.62
C GLU A 7 3.74 -10.19 8.87
N TYR A 8 3.18 -10.77 7.80
CA TYR A 8 2.11 -10.12 7.04
C TYR A 8 0.86 -9.91 7.91
N ALA A 9 0.42 -10.93 8.64
CA ALA A 9 -0.72 -10.82 9.54
C ALA A 9 -0.47 -9.78 10.65
N GLY A 10 0.74 -9.72 11.20
CA GLY A 10 1.10 -8.71 12.20
C GLY A 10 1.03 -7.28 11.65
N SER A 11 1.55 -7.04 10.45
CA SER A 11 1.47 -5.71 9.82
C SER A 11 0.01 -5.32 9.54
N TYR A 12 -0.82 -6.21 9.00
CA TYR A 12 -2.22 -5.89 8.73
C TYR A 12 -3.08 -5.77 9.99
N MET A 13 -2.87 -6.59 11.02
CA MET A 13 -3.72 -6.62 12.21
C MET A 13 -3.28 -5.67 13.32
N VAL A 14 -2.02 -5.22 13.32
CA VAL A 14 -1.49 -4.36 14.38
C VAL A 14 -1.11 -2.99 13.82
N GLU A 15 -0.30 -2.96 12.76
CA GLU A 15 0.24 -1.71 12.22
C GLU A 15 -0.84 -0.87 11.54
N ARG A 16 -1.70 -1.48 10.72
CA ARG A 16 -2.77 -0.75 10.00
C ARG A 16 -3.87 -0.19 10.93
N PRO A 17 -4.38 -0.93 11.94
CA PRO A 17 -5.30 -0.37 12.92
C PRO A 17 -4.67 0.70 13.80
N PHE A 18 -3.38 0.55 14.15
CA PHE A 18 -2.66 1.58 14.89
C PHE A 18 -2.52 2.87 14.06
N GLN A 19 -2.15 2.75 12.78
CA GLN A 19 -2.15 3.89 11.84
C GLN A 19 -3.54 4.52 11.70
N ASP A 20 -4.61 3.72 11.80
CA ASP A 20 -5.98 4.20 11.81
C ASP A 20 -6.33 5.01 13.06
N ALA A 21 -6.00 4.49 14.25
CA ALA A 21 -6.21 5.16 15.52
C ALA A 21 -5.41 6.46 15.65
N VAL A 22 -4.18 6.50 15.14
CA VAL A 22 -3.30 7.68 15.19
C VAL A 22 -3.64 8.72 14.09
N GLY A 23 -4.54 8.38 13.15
CA GLY A 23 -4.88 9.26 12.04
C GLY A 23 -3.74 9.48 11.05
N SER A 24 -2.78 8.55 11.00
CA SER A 24 -1.65 8.65 10.09
C SER A 24 -2.06 8.37 8.64
N LEU A 25 -1.16 8.71 7.72
CA LEU A 25 -1.38 8.46 6.29
C LEU A 25 -1.41 6.94 6.04
N LYS A 26 -2.51 6.47 5.45
CA LYS A 26 -2.72 5.04 5.14
C LYS A 26 -2.43 4.80 3.69
N MET A 27 -1.80 3.67 3.43
CA MET A 27 -1.43 3.26 2.10
C MET A 27 -2.37 2.18 1.59
N ILE A 28 -2.79 2.33 0.33
CA ILE A 28 -3.42 1.25 -0.41
C ILE A 28 -2.35 0.20 -0.72
N ALA A 29 -2.52 -1.02 -0.21
CA ALA A 29 -1.49 -2.07 -0.28
C ALA A 29 -1.61 -2.96 -1.54
N GLY A 30 -2.06 -2.38 -2.65
CA GLY A 30 -2.19 -3.03 -3.98
C GLY A 30 -3.19 -4.19 -4.09
N THR A 31 -3.66 -4.75 -2.97
CA THR A 31 -4.60 -5.87 -2.90
C THR A 31 -5.69 -5.55 -1.88
N ALA A 32 -6.87 -6.18 -2.04
CA ALA A 32 -7.98 -6.10 -1.08
C ALA A 32 -8.46 -4.68 -0.75
N TYR A 33 -8.55 -3.80 -1.76
CA TYR A 33 -9.11 -2.46 -1.58
C TYR A 33 -10.23 -2.18 -2.58
N MET A 34 -11.05 -1.19 -2.25
CA MET A 34 -12.09 -0.68 -3.12
C MET A 34 -11.93 0.82 -3.25
N ILE A 35 -12.09 1.32 -4.47
CA ILE A 35 -12.07 2.75 -4.79
C ILE A 35 -13.33 3.09 -5.56
N ARG A 36 -13.86 4.28 -5.30
CA ARG A 36 -14.96 4.87 -6.06
C ARG A 36 -14.56 5.00 -7.53
N ALA A 37 -15.37 4.43 -8.42
CA ALA A 37 -15.05 4.34 -9.84
C ALA A 37 -15.00 5.71 -10.53
N ASP A 38 -15.81 6.66 -10.10
CA ASP A 38 -15.77 8.05 -10.55
C ASP A 38 -14.44 8.72 -10.17
N ILE A 39 -14.02 8.60 -8.91
CA ILE A 39 -12.72 9.12 -8.43
C ILE A 39 -11.56 8.49 -9.23
N LEU A 40 -11.61 7.18 -9.46
CA LEU A 40 -10.55 6.49 -10.20
C LEU A 40 -10.45 6.99 -11.65
N ARG A 41 -11.59 7.28 -12.30
CA ARG A 41 -11.58 7.84 -13.67
C ARG A 41 -11.00 9.25 -13.72
N GLU A 42 -11.21 10.06 -12.68
CA GLU A 42 -10.63 11.41 -12.59
C GLU A 42 -9.14 11.40 -12.28
N VAL A 43 -8.70 10.51 -11.38
CA VAL A 43 -7.30 10.43 -10.94
C VAL A 43 -6.43 9.70 -11.96
N GLY A 44 -6.97 8.64 -12.57
CA GLY A 44 -6.26 7.72 -13.45
C GLY A 44 -5.26 6.83 -12.71
N TRP A 45 -4.83 5.76 -13.37
CA TRP A 45 -3.78 4.89 -12.84
C TRP A 45 -2.39 5.51 -13.02
N GLY A 46 -1.47 5.10 -12.15
CA GLY A 46 -0.05 5.39 -12.29
C GLY A 46 0.65 4.42 -13.25
N THR A 47 1.88 4.75 -13.65
CA THR A 47 2.78 3.84 -14.37
C THR A 47 4.01 3.47 -13.53
N SER A 48 4.02 3.86 -12.25
CA SER A 48 5.09 3.54 -11.30
C SER A 48 5.12 2.05 -10.93
N LEU A 49 6.29 1.56 -10.55
CA LEU A 49 6.49 0.20 -10.04
C LEU A 49 5.60 -0.11 -8.82
N THR A 50 5.27 0.92 -8.05
CA THR A 50 4.29 0.89 -6.95
C THR A 50 3.15 1.85 -7.29
N GLU A 51 2.32 1.43 -8.25
CA GLU A 51 1.14 2.15 -8.74
C GLU A 51 0.10 2.44 -7.63
N ASP A 52 0.01 1.54 -6.65
CA ASP A 52 -0.85 1.61 -5.48
C ASP A 52 -0.45 2.75 -4.53
N TRP A 53 0.86 2.91 -4.30
CA TRP A 53 1.39 4.03 -3.55
C TRP A 53 1.27 5.34 -4.32
N GLU A 54 1.47 5.34 -5.64
CA GLU A 54 1.25 6.52 -6.47
C GLU A 54 -0.23 6.95 -6.43
N LEU A 55 -1.16 6.00 -6.53
CA LEU A 55 -2.59 6.25 -6.42
C LEU A 55 -2.95 6.83 -5.04
N THR A 56 -2.36 6.27 -3.98
CA THR A 56 -2.51 6.79 -2.61
C THR A 56 -2.11 8.27 -2.55
N LEU A 57 -0.91 8.62 -3.02
CA LEU A 57 -0.43 10.01 -3.01
C LEU A 57 -1.33 10.94 -3.83
N LYS A 58 -1.79 10.50 -5.00
CA LYS A 58 -2.74 11.26 -5.85
C LYS A 58 -4.07 11.53 -5.16
N LEU A 59 -4.56 10.59 -4.36
CA LEU A 59 -5.81 10.72 -3.59
C LEU A 59 -5.62 11.73 -2.45
N TYR A 60 -4.55 11.58 -1.68
CA TYR A 60 -4.22 12.50 -0.58
C TYR A 60 -3.96 13.92 -1.07
N ALA A 61 -3.28 14.09 -2.21
CA ALA A 61 -3.07 15.41 -2.83
C ALA A 61 -4.37 16.13 -3.22
N ARG A 62 -5.45 15.38 -3.46
CA ARG A 62 -6.80 15.92 -3.75
C ARG A 62 -7.69 16.02 -2.51
N GLY A 63 -7.15 15.75 -1.32
CA GLY A 63 -7.89 15.82 -0.06
C GLY A 63 -8.75 14.59 0.26
N TYR A 64 -8.66 13.52 -0.55
CA TYR A 64 -9.33 12.26 -0.23
C TYR A 64 -8.57 11.51 0.87
N LYS A 65 -9.31 10.76 1.69
CA LYS A 65 -8.76 9.94 2.77
C LYS A 65 -8.90 8.47 2.42
N VAL A 66 -7.86 7.70 2.70
CA VAL A 66 -7.91 6.23 2.67
C VAL A 66 -8.32 5.74 4.06
N ALA A 67 -9.35 4.91 4.13
CA ALA A 67 -9.79 4.26 5.37
C ALA A 67 -9.38 2.78 5.35
N TYR A 68 -9.02 2.24 6.51
CA TYR A 68 -8.72 0.82 6.67
C TYR A 68 -9.87 0.16 7.44
N THR A 69 -10.26 -1.04 7.02
CA THR A 69 -11.26 -1.85 7.74
C THR A 69 -10.70 -3.24 7.97
N PRO A 70 -10.63 -3.72 9.22
CA PRO A 70 -10.15 -5.08 9.51
C PRO A 70 -11.15 -6.15 9.06
N TRP A 71 -12.40 -5.78 8.79
CA TRP A 71 -13.48 -6.71 8.44
C TRP A 71 -13.42 -7.22 6.99
N ALA A 72 -12.66 -6.55 6.13
CA ALA A 72 -12.49 -6.95 4.73
C ALA A 72 -11.29 -7.90 4.60
N GLU A 73 -11.43 -9.11 5.13
CA GLU A 73 -10.39 -10.13 5.06
C GLU A 73 -10.40 -10.83 3.70
N THR A 74 -9.24 -10.91 3.07
CA THR A 74 -9.06 -11.69 1.83
C THR A 74 -7.85 -12.60 1.97
N PRO A 75 -7.95 -13.87 1.54
CA PRO A 75 -6.80 -14.77 1.55
C PRO A 75 -5.72 -14.24 0.61
N ALA A 76 -4.50 -14.04 1.14
CA ALA A 76 -3.35 -13.57 0.38
C ALA A 76 -2.33 -14.69 0.19
N GLU A 77 -1.84 -14.84 -1.03
CA GLU A 77 -0.74 -15.77 -1.32
C GLU A 77 0.59 -15.17 -0.86
N CYS A 78 1.20 -15.79 0.15
CA CYS A 78 2.54 -15.43 0.61
C CYS A 78 3.59 -16.16 -0.20
N VAL A 79 4.70 -15.47 -0.48
CA VAL A 79 5.87 -16.09 -1.10
C VAL A 79 6.44 -17.22 -0.24
N SER A 80 6.76 -18.35 -0.87
CA SER A 80 7.18 -19.58 -0.18
C SER A 80 8.67 -19.62 0.18
N THR A 81 9.48 -18.74 -0.40
CA THR A 81 10.96 -18.76 -0.26
C THR A 81 11.50 -17.39 0.15
N PHE A 82 12.49 -17.38 1.06
CA PHE A 82 13.13 -16.15 1.52
C PHE A 82 13.75 -15.31 0.40
N ALA A 83 14.42 -15.93 -0.57
CA ALA A 83 14.98 -15.22 -1.72
C ALA A 83 13.91 -14.51 -2.59
N ARG A 84 12.68 -15.04 -2.64
CA ARG A 84 11.56 -14.38 -3.33
C ARG A 84 11.00 -13.23 -2.50
N LEU A 85 10.93 -13.40 -1.17
CA LEU A 85 10.54 -12.34 -0.24
C LEU A 85 11.51 -11.16 -0.29
N ALA A 86 12.82 -11.42 -0.23
CA ALA A 86 13.84 -10.38 -0.33
C ALA A 86 13.71 -9.57 -1.63
N ARG A 87 13.54 -10.25 -2.77
CA ARG A 87 13.30 -9.58 -4.07
C ARG A 87 12.00 -8.76 -4.08
N GLN A 88 10.93 -9.26 -3.45
CA GLN A 88 9.67 -8.52 -3.33
C GLN A 88 9.86 -7.25 -2.51
N ARG A 89 10.50 -7.35 -1.34
CA ARG A 89 10.77 -6.21 -0.44
C ARG A 89 11.68 -5.17 -1.09
N MET A 90 12.70 -5.60 -1.84
CA MET A 90 13.57 -4.67 -2.59
C MET A 90 12.77 -3.87 -3.63
N ARG A 91 11.91 -4.52 -4.43
CA ARG A 91 11.05 -3.81 -5.38
C ARG A 91 10.12 -2.81 -4.70
N TRP A 92 9.57 -3.18 -3.54
CA TRP A 92 8.73 -2.27 -2.76
C TRP A 92 9.54 -1.07 -2.29
N ALA A 93 10.71 -1.27 -1.68
CA ALA A 93 11.56 -0.17 -1.20
C ALA A 93 11.97 0.79 -2.33
N GLU A 94 12.32 0.26 -3.51
CA GLU A 94 12.67 1.04 -4.69
C GLU A 94 11.48 1.91 -5.16
N GLY A 95 10.29 1.32 -5.32
CA GLY A 95 9.09 2.04 -5.74
C GLY A 95 8.64 3.10 -4.75
N HIS A 96 8.72 2.81 -3.44
CA HIS A 96 8.41 3.79 -2.39
C HIS A 96 9.36 4.99 -2.45
N THR A 97 10.66 4.73 -2.56
CA THR A 97 11.67 5.79 -2.63
C THR A 97 11.49 6.64 -3.89
N PHE A 98 11.21 6.01 -5.03
CA PHE A 98 10.94 6.70 -6.29
C PHE A 98 9.72 7.64 -6.19
N ASN A 99 8.60 7.13 -5.66
CA ASN A 99 7.39 7.93 -5.50
C ASN A 99 7.57 9.04 -4.45
N VAL A 100 8.26 8.78 -3.34
CA VAL A 100 8.55 9.82 -2.34
C VAL A 100 9.38 10.93 -2.96
N ARG A 101 10.45 10.60 -3.69
CA ARG A 101 11.26 11.59 -4.40
C ARG A 101 10.41 12.40 -5.38
N LYS A 102 9.61 11.75 -6.23
CA LYS A 102 8.78 12.40 -7.24
C LYS A 102 7.74 13.37 -6.65
N TRP A 103 7.12 13.02 -5.53
CA TRP A 103 6.00 13.78 -4.97
C TRP A 103 6.40 14.79 -3.89
N PHE A 104 7.48 14.55 -3.14
CA PHE A 104 7.90 15.41 -2.02
C PHE A 104 9.18 16.21 -2.29
N LEU A 105 9.99 15.82 -3.28
CA LEU A 105 11.22 16.51 -3.64
C LEU A 105 11.15 16.92 -5.12
N PRO A 106 10.41 18.00 -5.46
CA PRO A 106 10.42 18.56 -6.79
C PRO A 106 11.79 19.20 -7.03
N VAL A 107 12.71 18.43 -7.60
CA VAL A 107 13.95 18.91 -8.20
C VAL A 107 13.86 18.70 -9.69
#